data_AF-A0A9U8EKE9-F1
#
_entry.id   AF-A0A9U8EKE9-F1
#
_cell.length_a   1.000
_cell.length_b   1.000
_cell.length_c   1.000
_cell.angle_alpha   90.00
_cell.angle_beta   90.00
_cell.angle_gamma   90.00
#
_symmetry.space_group_name_H-M   'P 1'
#
loop_
_entity.id
_entity.type
_entity.pdbx_description
1 polymer ?
#
loop_
_entity_poly.entity_id
_entity_poly.type
_entity_poly.pdbx_seq_one_letter_code
_entity_poly.pdbx_strand_id
1 'polypeptide(L)'
;MDKLISILVLLSGLPLQAHCIRLTVSPSKLLNGLTEKLEVNCTFLAGSDPSLSSLTSLSIRRWTNSTSLREAATVSSFNGVTLSDSVTAVGTIDNSGMSFLNVIWSYPNLTNQGEYECLADGLDTTGHPLSRSSNYNVTGLNPESELLVEEILKLRQTIHHLNTDFLSLKEEVSIFMSTLTHRVNASHRTMFETSAAFNGSQYSLYSIDTVVDIVQAQATCEIYGGNLVEVNNENEFHFLKTFIEDVSDAALVLIGGNQINDVGNWVYPHSNASIDYFRWAKDYPLFTMGANCLVLWGSFEWNMTNVNCLNSFLMRYMCENVLE
;
A
#
# COMPACT_ATOMS: atom_id res chain seq x y z
N MET A 1 -68.39 39.05 -29.64
CA MET A 1 -67.59 40.26 -29.30
C MET A 1 -67.30 40.10 -27.82
N ASP A 2 -66.36 39.20 -27.53
CA ASP A 2 -66.26 38.53 -26.23
C ASP A 2 -64.85 38.65 -25.69
N LYS A 3 -64.82 38.93 -24.39
CA LYS A 3 -63.72 39.52 -23.64
C LYS A 3 -62.61 38.49 -23.37
N LEU A 4 -61.38 38.85 -23.70
CA LEU A 4 -60.19 38.31 -23.04
C LEU A 4 -60.14 38.81 -21.60
N ILE A 5 -60.05 37.89 -20.64
CA ILE A 5 -59.58 38.17 -19.28
C ILE A 5 -58.51 37.12 -18.97
N SER A 6 -57.24 37.54 -19.00
CA SER A 6 -56.12 36.81 -18.41
C SER A 6 -56.10 37.08 -16.90
N ILE A 7 -56.17 36.03 -16.10
CA ILE A 7 -55.86 36.08 -14.66
C ILE A 7 -54.49 35.42 -14.49
N LEU A 8 -53.46 36.24 -14.28
CA LEU A 8 -52.18 35.81 -13.72
C LEU A 8 -52.38 35.57 -12.22
N VAL A 9 -52.22 34.32 -11.78
CA VAL A 9 -52.08 33.99 -10.35
C VAL A 9 -50.62 34.14 -9.98
N LEU A 10 -50.30 35.21 -9.23
CA LEU A 10 -49.03 35.38 -8.54
C LEU A 10 -48.96 34.33 -7.41
N LEU A 11 -48.24 33.24 -7.67
CA LEU A 11 -47.70 32.39 -6.61
C LEU A 11 -46.61 33.19 -5.89
N SER A 12 -47.00 33.91 -4.84
CA SER A 12 -46.06 34.46 -3.87
C SER A 12 -45.29 33.30 -3.27
N GLY A 13 -44.00 33.21 -3.61
CA GLY A 13 -43.08 32.26 -3.01
C GLY A 13 -43.07 32.45 -1.49
N LEU A 14 -43.52 31.42 -0.78
CA LEU A 14 -43.10 31.20 0.59
C LEU A 14 -41.57 31.06 0.57
N PRO A 15 -40.81 31.88 1.31
CA PRO A 15 -39.37 31.72 1.37
C PRO A 15 -39.06 30.34 1.94
N LEU A 16 -38.35 29.52 1.16
CA LEU A 16 -37.65 28.34 1.67
C LEU A 16 -36.71 28.83 2.77
N GLN A 17 -37.10 28.62 4.03
CA GLN A 17 -36.32 28.99 5.19
C GLN A 17 -35.05 28.11 5.18
N ALA A 18 -33.95 28.66 4.65
CA ALA A 18 -32.64 28.03 4.75
C ALA A 18 -32.29 27.96 6.24
N HIS A 19 -32.30 26.76 6.80
CA HIS A 19 -31.93 26.54 8.20
C HIS A 19 -30.42 26.75 8.32
N CYS A 20 -30.00 27.63 9.22
CA CYS A 20 -28.59 27.99 9.44
C CYS A 20 -27.74 26.82 9.94
N ILE A 21 -28.40 25.89 10.62
CA ILE A 21 -27.86 24.62 11.10
C ILE A 21 -28.55 23.47 10.36
N ARG A 22 -27.77 22.47 9.94
CA ARG A 22 -28.27 21.29 9.23
C ARG A 22 -27.74 20.03 9.88
N LEU A 23 -28.66 19.19 10.35
CA LEU A 23 -28.37 17.84 10.81
C LEU A 23 -28.72 16.83 9.70
N THR A 24 -27.78 15.96 9.36
CA THR A 24 -27.99 14.86 8.41
C THR A 24 -27.61 13.55 9.06
N VAL A 25 -28.41 12.50 8.81
CA VAL A 25 -28.22 11.18 9.39
C VAL A 25 -28.32 10.11 8.32
N SER A 26 -27.38 9.17 8.31
CA SER A 26 -27.34 8.06 7.36
C SER A 26 -26.86 6.76 8.03
N PRO A 27 -27.62 5.65 7.96
CA PRO A 27 -28.99 5.54 7.46
C PRO A 27 -30.01 6.10 8.48
N SER A 28 -31.18 6.52 8.00
CA SER A 28 -32.29 6.99 8.86
C SER A 28 -33.04 5.87 9.60
N LYS A 29 -32.76 4.62 9.21
CA LYS A 29 -33.32 3.39 9.78
C LYS A 29 -32.18 2.46 10.19
N LEU A 30 -32.17 2.04 11.45
CA LEU A 30 -31.24 1.06 11.98
C LEU A 30 -31.87 -0.32 11.89
N LEU A 31 -31.19 -1.26 11.23
CA LEU A 31 -31.52 -2.68 11.23
C LEU A 31 -30.63 -3.34 12.27
N ASN A 32 -31.24 -3.81 13.37
CA ASN A 32 -30.50 -4.40 14.48
C ASN A 32 -29.63 -5.57 14.02
N GLY A 33 -28.31 -5.47 14.21
CA GLY A 33 -27.34 -6.50 13.80
C GLY A 33 -26.96 -6.52 12.31
N LEU A 34 -27.54 -5.65 11.47
CA LEU A 34 -27.20 -5.54 10.04
C LEU A 34 -26.61 -4.17 9.67
N THR A 35 -26.97 -3.10 10.39
CA THR A 35 -26.40 -1.78 10.11
C THR A 35 -24.95 -1.71 10.58
N GLU A 36 -24.02 -1.56 9.65
CA GLU A 36 -22.58 -1.49 9.94
C GLU A 36 -22.13 -0.13 10.49
N LYS A 37 -22.79 0.95 10.06
CA LYS A 37 -22.47 2.31 10.51
C LYS A 37 -23.70 3.21 10.58
N LEU A 38 -23.71 4.09 11.58
CA LEU A 38 -24.61 5.24 11.67
C LEU A 38 -23.76 6.51 11.70
N GLU A 39 -23.95 7.36 10.71
CA GLU A 39 -23.24 8.61 10.53
C GLU A 39 -24.19 9.77 10.79
N VAL A 40 -23.84 10.63 11.75
CA VAL A 40 -24.59 11.83 12.14
C VAL A 40 -23.69 13.03 11.89
N ASN A 41 -24.06 13.86 10.92
CA ASN A 41 -23.27 15.01 10.52
C ASN A 41 -24.07 16.29 10.74
N CYS A 42 -23.52 17.16 11.58
CA CYS A 42 -24.02 18.49 11.81
C CYS A 42 -23.15 19.53 11.13
N THR A 43 -23.78 20.42 10.36
CA THR A 43 -23.10 21.53 9.70
C THR A 43 -23.76 22.87 10.02
N PHE A 44 -22.93 23.90 10.07
CA PHE A 44 -23.35 25.29 10.21
C PHE A 44 -22.58 26.17 9.21
N LEU A 45 -23.28 27.02 8.48
CA LEU A 45 -22.68 27.92 7.50
C LEU A 45 -22.55 29.33 8.08
N ALA A 46 -21.34 29.90 8.10
CA ALA A 46 -21.13 31.26 8.58
C ALA A 46 -21.98 32.28 7.78
N GLY A 47 -22.55 33.26 8.49
CA GLY A 47 -23.42 34.28 7.89
C GLY A 47 -24.83 33.81 7.50
N SER A 48 -25.15 32.52 7.68
CA SER A 48 -26.51 32.00 7.43
C SER A 48 -27.52 32.38 8.52
N ASP A 49 -27.05 32.73 9.74
CA ASP A 49 -27.86 33.31 10.80
C ASP A 49 -27.35 34.72 11.15
N PRO A 50 -28.08 35.80 10.80
CA PRO A 50 -27.66 37.18 11.08
C PRO A 50 -27.54 37.50 12.58
N SER A 51 -28.17 36.71 13.44
CA SER A 51 -28.13 36.92 14.89
C SER A 51 -26.97 36.21 15.58
N LEU A 52 -26.28 35.30 14.88
CA LEU A 52 -25.09 34.60 15.39
C LEU A 52 -23.85 35.17 14.67
N SER A 53 -23.10 36.03 15.37
CA SER A 53 -21.92 36.71 14.81
C SER A 53 -20.71 35.79 14.69
N SER A 54 -20.55 34.87 15.65
CA SER A 54 -19.46 33.90 15.67
C SER A 54 -19.91 32.63 16.36
N LEU A 55 -19.58 31.49 15.77
CA LEU A 55 -19.77 30.17 16.32
C LEU A 55 -18.61 29.81 17.25
N THR A 56 -18.93 29.31 18.43
CA THR A 56 -17.97 28.85 19.44
C THR A 56 -17.88 27.34 19.50
N SER A 57 -19.00 26.62 19.34
CA SER A 57 -19.00 25.15 19.32
C SER A 57 -20.17 24.53 18.55
N LEU A 58 -19.94 23.31 18.08
CA LEU A 58 -20.98 22.38 17.63
C LEU A 58 -20.98 21.17 18.57
N SER A 59 -22.15 20.72 19.00
CA SER A 59 -22.32 19.49 19.77
C SER A 59 -23.42 18.63 19.17
N ILE A 60 -23.21 17.31 19.17
CA ILE A 60 -24.23 16.33 18.82
C ILE A 60 -24.66 15.62 20.10
N ARG A 61 -25.95 15.71 20.40
CA ARG A 61 -26.59 15.12 21.57
C ARG A 61 -27.67 14.14 21.14
N ARG A 62 -27.95 13.17 22.01
CA ARG A 62 -28.91 12.11 21.75
C ARG A 62 -29.82 11.90 22.95
N TRP A 63 -31.10 11.74 22.68
CA TRP A 63 -32.07 11.34 23.69
C TRP A 63 -31.99 9.82 23.97
N THR A 64 -31.86 9.48 25.24
CA THR A 64 -31.94 8.11 25.75
C THR A 64 -33.26 7.94 26.52
N ASN A 65 -34.06 6.95 26.11
CA ASN A 65 -35.35 6.60 26.72
C ASN A 65 -36.31 7.79 26.92
N SER A 66 -36.22 8.81 26.04
CA SER A 66 -37.04 10.03 26.09
C SER A 66 -36.91 10.88 27.38
N THR A 67 -35.95 10.57 28.27
CA THR A 67 -35.82 11.25 29.57
C THR A 67 -34.43 11.81 29.86
N SER A 68 -33.37 11.26 29.24
CA SER A 68 -31.99 11.72 29.46
C SER A 68 -31.31 12.11 28.15
N LEU A 69 -30.87 13.37 28.04
CA LEU A 69 -30.06 13.88 26.94
C LEU A 69 -28.59 13.58 27.23
N ARG A 70 -27.92 12.83 26.34
CA ARG A 70 -26.49 12.52 26.45
C ARG A 70 -25.73 13.17 25.31
N GLU A 71 -24.64 13.84 25.62
CA GLU A 71 -23.74 14.39 24.60
C GLU A 71 -22.87 13.27 24.01
N ALA A 72 -22.77 13.20 22.69
CA ALA A 72 -21.96 12.20 21.99
C ALA A 72 -20.57 12.74 21.68
N ALA A 73 -20.51 13.93 21.08
CA ALA A 73 -19.27 14.64 20.79
C ALA A 73 -19.52 16.14 20.67
N THR A 74 -18.46 16.91 20.90
CA THR A 74 -18.45 18.38 20.77
C THR A 74 -17.14 18.82 20.13
N VAL A 75 -17.19 19.85 19.28
CA VAL A 75 -16.00 20.54 18.76
C VAL A 75 -16.13 22.03 19.07
N SER A 76 -15.04 22.68 19.47
CA SER A 76 -15.04 24.11 19.77
C SER A 76 -13.94 24.86 19.02
N SER A 77 -13.99 26.18 19.05
CA SER A 77 -12.94 27.05 18.50
C SER A 77 -11.67 27.08 19.38
N PHE A 78 -11.76 26.61 20.62
CA PHE A 78 -10.66 26.62 21.60
C PHE A 78 -9.99 25.26 21.73
N ASN A 79 -10.77 24.19 21.60
CA ASN A 79 -10.33 22.81 21.72
C ASN A 79 -10.75 22.02 20.48
N GLY A 80 -9.97 21.00 20.12
CA GLY A 80 -10.39 20.03 19.11
C GLY A 80 -11.64 19.23 19.53
N VAL A 81 -11.93 18.18 18.76
CA VAL A 81 -13.08 17.30 19.04
C VAL A 81 -12.90 16.61 20.40
N THR A 82 -13.94 16.70 21.23
CA THR A 82 -14.06 16.03 22.53
C THR A 82 -15.14 14.97 22.44
N LEU A 83 -14.83 13.76 22.93
CA LEU A 83 -15.72 12.59 22.87
C LEU A 83 -16.34 12.32 24.24
N SER A 84 -17.64 12.08 24.27
CA SER A 84 -18.42 11.77 25.49
C SER A 84 -19.07 10.38 25.44
N ASP A 85 -18.95 9.69 24.30
CA ASP A 85 -19.45 8.35 24.05
C ASP A 85 -18.43 7.50 23.27
N SER A 86 -18.65 6.19 23.16
CA SER A 86 -17.81 5.27 22.38
C SER A 86 -18.07 5.44 20.88
N VAL A 87 -17.64 6.57 20.34
CA VAL A 87 -17.86 6.99 18.94
C VAL A 87 -16.57 7.50 18.33
N THR A 88 -16.48 7.46 17.01
CA THR A 88 -15.47 8.24 16.28
C THR A 88 -16.09 9.56 15.85
N ALA A 89 -15.37 10.66 16.03
CA ALA A 89 -15.85 11.96 15.59
C ALA A 89 -14.73 12.82 15.02
N VAL A 90 -15.08 13.61 14.00
CA VAL A 90 -14.21 14.58 13.33
C VAL A 90 -15.00 15.86 13.14
N GLY A 91 -14.38 17.00 13.38
CA GLY A 91 -15.06 18.28 13.25
C GLY A 91 -14.10 19.45 13.26
N THR A 92 -14.61 20.60 12.83
CA THR A 92 -13.90 21.87 12.81
C THR A 92 -14.87 23.04 12.98
N ILE A 93 -14.38 24.12 13.59
CA ILE A 93 -15.08 25.40 13.65
C ILE A 93 -14.37 26.38 12.71
N ASP A 94 -15.10 26.86 11.72
CA ASP A 94 -14.68 27.89 10.77
C ASP A 94 -15.74 28.98 10.70
N ASN A 95 -15.40 30.15 11.26
CA ASN A 95 -16.27 31.33 11.31
C ASN A 95 -16.27 32.14 10.00
N SER A 96 -15.48 31.75 9.01
CA SER A 96 -15.45 32.36 7.68
C SER A 96 -16.11 31.51 6.59
N GLY A 97 -16.33 30.22 6.89
CA GLY A 97 -16.84 29.22 5.97
C GLY A 97 -17.86 28.28 6.61
N MET A 98 -17.65 26.97 6.43
CA MET A 98 -18.54 25.93 6.94
C MET A 98 -17.91 25.24 8.14
N SER A 99 -18.61 25.27 9.26
CA SER A 99 -18.29 24.48 10.45
C SER A 99 -19.02 23.14 10.38
N PHE A 100 -18.38 22.07 10.85
CA PHE A 100 -19.02 20.76 10.91
C PHE A 100 -18.55 19.91 12.08
N LEU A 101 -19.41 18.98 12.48
CA LEU A 101 -19.11 17.89 13.39
C LEU A 101 -19.77 16.61 12.84
N ASN A 102 -18.94 15.63 12.50
CA ASN A 102 -19.35 14.32 12.03
C ASN A 102 -19.07 13.29 13.13
N VAL A 103 -20.07 12.48 13.48
CA VAL A 103 -19.99 11.44 14.51
C VAL A 103 -20.45 10.12 13.90
N ILE A 104 -19.64 9.07 14.09
CA ILE A 104 -19.86 7.74 13.54
C ILE A 104 -19.94 6.72 14.68
N TRP A 105 -21.05 5.98 14.71
CA TRP A 105 -21.20 4.75 15.48
C TRP A 105 -20.91 3.56 14.56
N SER A 106 -19.96 2.71 14.95
CA SER A 106 -19.71 1.44 14.29
C SER A 106 -20.62 0.36 14.87
N TYR A 107 -21.28 -0.40 14.00
CA TYR A 107 -22.26 -1.44 14.34
C TYR A 107 -23.32 -1.00 15.36
N PRO A 108 -24.08 0.10 15.07
CA PRO A 108 -25.12 0.59 15.96
C PRO A 108 -26.21 -0.47 16.20
N ASN A 109 -26.73 -0.50 17.43
CA ASN A 109 -27.85 -1.37 17.81
C ASN A 109 -29.12 -0.53 18.11
N LEU A 110 -30.21 -1.18 18.52
CA LEU A 110 -31.47 -0.48 18.83
C LEU A 110 -31.34 0.57 19.96
N THR A 111 -30.30 0.52 20.79
CA THR A 111 -30.06 1.58 21.78
C THR A 111 -29.64 2.89 21.13
N ASN A 112 -29.12 2.89 19.90
CA ASN A 112 -28.75 4.08 19.13
C ASN A 112 -29.93 4.72 18.39
N GLN A 113 -31.15 4.16 18.50
CA GLN A 113 -32.35 4.81 17.97
C GLN A 113 -32.76 6.02 18.83
N GLY A 114 -33.60 6.88 18.27
CA GLY A 114 -34.18 8.03 18.95
C GLY A 114 -33.80 9.36 18.32
N GLU A 115 -34.10 10.42 19.05
CA GLU A 115 -33.90 11.79 18.58
C GLU A 115 -32.45 12.24 18.82
N TYR A 116 -31.84 12.73 17.75
CA TYR A 116 -30.55 13.37 17.73
C TYR A 116 -30.75 14.87 17.60
N GLU A 117 -30.01 15.63 18.39
CA GLU A 117 -29.98 17.08 18.35
C GLU A 117 -28.57 17.50 17.98
N CYS A 118 -28.44 18.36 16.98
CA CYS A 118 -27.25 19.18 16.86
C CYS A 118 -27.51 20.53 17.49
N LEU A 119 -26.58 20.99 18.32
CA LEU A 119 -26.60 22.30 18.93
C LEU A 119 -25.35 23.09 18.47
N ALA A 120 -25.60 24.26 17.92
CA ALA A 120 -24.63 25.26 17.54
C ALA A 120 -24.67 26.40 18.56
N ASP A 121 -23.60 26.54 19.34
CA ASP A 121 -23.43 27.61 20.32
C ASP A 121 -22.48 28.67 19.77
N GLY A 122 -22.82 29.93 20.01
CA GLY A 122 -22.05 31.06 19.52
C GLY A 122 -22.35 32.34 20.29
N LEU A 123 -21.88 33.46 19.75
CA LEU A 123 -22.11 34.79 20.29
C LEU A 123 -22.91 35.62 19.28
N ASP A 124 -23.78 36.49 19.76
CA ASP A 124 -24.43 37.51 18.94
C ASP A 124 -23.48 38.67 18.61
N THR A 125 -23.96 39.69 17.91
CA THR A 125 -23.14 40.87 17.53
C THR A 125 -22.74 41.75 18.72
N THR A 126 -23.39 41.57 19.87
CA THR A 126 -23.10 42.26 21.13
C THR A 126 -22.24 41.45 22.10
N GLY A 127 -21.90 40.21 21.73
CA GLY A 127 -21.09 39.30 22.53
C GLY A 127 -21.89 38.45 23.54
N HIS A 128 -23.22 38.40 23.45
CA HIS A 128 -24.02 37.53 24.31
C HIS A 128 -24.14 36.11 23.74
N PRO A 129 -24.16 35.07 24.59
CA PRO A 129 -24.35 33.69 24.14
C PRO A 129 -25.69 33.47 23.43
N LEU A 130 -25.65 32.76 22.30
CA LEU A 130 -26.82 32.37 21.52
C LEU A 130 -26.64 30.94 21.00
N SER A 131 -27.72 30.17 21.03
CA SER A 131 -27.74 28.78 20.56
C SER A 131 -28.76 28.54 19.45
N ARG A 132 -28.45 27.61 18.55
CA ARG A 132 -29.34 27.10 17.50
C ARG A 132 -29.31 25.59 17.49
N SER A 133 -30.46 24.96 17.27
CA SER A 133 -30.53 23.50 17.19
C SER A 133 -31.26 22.99 15.95
N SER A 134 -30.93 21.76 15.58
CA SER A 134 -31.58 20.97 14.53
C SER A 134 -31.72 19.54 15.01
N ASN A 135 -32.89 18.94 14.79
CA ASN A 135 -33.22 17.63 15.34
C ASN A 135 -33.49 16.62 14.22
N TYR A 136 -33.14 15.35 14.44
CA TYR A 136 -33.41 14.25 13.53
C TYR A 136 -33.75 12.98 14.30
N ASN A 137 -34.83 12.29 13.91
CA ASN A 137 -35.25 11.06 14.58
C ASN A 137 -34.79 9.82 13.81
N VAL A 138 -33.97 8.99 14.45
CA VAL A 138 -33.52 7.70 13.92
C VAL A 138 -34.45 6.61 14.40
N THR A 139 -34.98 5.83 13.47
CA THR A 139 -35.88 4.71 13.80
C THR A 139 -35.14 3.38 13.80
N GLY A 140 -35.44 2.51 14.76
CA GLY A 140 -34.93 1.15 14.79
C GLY A 140 -35.97 0.15 14.29
N LEU A 141 -35.51 -0.83 13.51
CA LEU A 141 -36.30 -1.95 13.03
C LEU A 141 -35.59 -3.24 13.43
N ASN A 142 -36.35 -4.17 14.00
CA ASN A 142 -35.91 -5.54 14.10
C ASN A 142 -36.36 -6.22 12.79
N PRO A 143 -35.44 -6.63 11.90
CA PRO A 143 -35.82 -7.11 10.58
C PRO A 143 -36.71 -8.35 10.67
N GLU A 144 -37.85 -8.31 9.98
CA GLU A 144 -38.68 -9.49 9.75
C GLU A 144 -37.91 -10.52 8.90
N SER A 145 -38.30 -11.79 8.98
CA SER A 145 -37.63 -12.89 8.29
C SER A 145 -37.44 -12.66 6.78
N GLU A 146 -38.31 -11.88 6.14
CA GLU A 146 -38.25 -11.58 4.71
C GLU A 146 -37.09 -10.64 4.33
N LEU A 147 -36.78 -9.63 5.15
CA LEU A 147 -35.62 -8.75 4.97
C LEU A 147 -34.29 -9.52 5.13
N LEU A 148 -34.28 -10.52 6.01
CA LEU A 148 -33.13 -11.41 6.18
C LEU A 148 -32.92 -12.32 4.96
N VAL A 149 -34.01 -12.78 4.33
CA VAL A 149 -33.92 -13.59 3.10
C VAL A 149 -33.30 -12.79 1.96
N GLU A 150 -33.70 -11.53 1.78
CA GLU A 150 -33.13 -10.66 0.74
C GLU A 150 -31.61 -10.50 0.91
N GLU A 151 -31.15 -10.23 2.13
CA GLU A 151 -29.72 -10.05 2.42
C GLU A 151 -28.93 -11.36 2.24
N ILE A 152 -29.50 -12.50 2.62
CA ILE A 152 -28.90 -13.82 2.36
C ILE A 152 -28.77 -14.09 0.87
N LEU A 153 -29.77 -13.72 0.06
CA LEU A 153 -29.71 -13.88 -1.39
C LEU A 153 -28.63 -12.99 -2.01
N LYS A 154 -28.51 -11.73 -1.56
CA LYS A 154 -27.41 -10.84 -1.97
C LYS A 154 -26.05 -11.41 -1.61
N LEU A 155 -25.86 -11.87 -0.38
CA LEU A 155 -24.61 -12.51 0.05
C LEU A 155 -24.26 -13.73 -0.79
N ARG A 156 -25.23 -14.58 -1.12
CA ARG A 156 -25.02 -15.74 -2.00
C ARG A 156 -24.58 -15.33 -3.40
N GLN A 157 -25.18 -14.27 -3.96
CA GLN A 157 -24.77 -13.72 -5.26
C GLN A 157 -23.34 -13.17 -5.20
N THR A 158 -23.01 -12.41 -4.15
CA THR A 158 -21.65 -11.90 -3.94
C THR A 158 -20.63 -13.02 -3.83
N ILE A 159 -20.91 -14.08 -3.06
CA ILE A 159 -20.02 -15.25 -2.95
C ILE A 159 -19.83 -15.92 -4.32
N HIS A 160 -20.90 -16.09 -5.09
CA HIS A 160 -20.81 -16.68 -6.43
C HIS A 160 -19.96 -15.82 -7.38
N HIS A 161 -20.16 -14.50 -7.33
CA HIS A 161 -19.38 -13.55 -8.12
C HIS A 161 -17.90 -13.57 -7.74
N LEU A 162 -17.58 -13.47 -6.45
CA LEU A 162 -16.20 -13.54 -5.93
C LEU A 162 -15.51 -14.84 -6.32
N ASN A 163 -16.21 -15.98 -6.26
CA ASN A 163 -15.64 -17.26 -6.68
C ASN A 163 -15.33 -17.28 -8.18
N THR A 164 -16.20 -16.67 -9.00
CA THR A 164 -15.97 -16.58 -10.45
C THR A 164 -14.77 -15.69 -10.77
N ASP A 165 -14.68 -14.53 -10.14
CA ASP A 165 -13.56 -13.60 -10.32
C ASP A 165 -12.24 -14.21 -9.84
N PHE A 166 -12.26 -14.93 -8.72
CA PHE A 166 -11.10 -15.65 -8.21
C PHE A 166 -10.60 -16.71 -9.20
N LEU A 167 -11.50 -17.47 -9.82
CA LEU A 167 -11.13 -18.47 -10.82
C LEU A 167 -10.55 -17.80 -12.08
N SER A 168 -11.14 -16.70 -12.54
CA SER A 168 -10.62 -15.91 -13.67
C SER A 168 -9.22 -15.38 -13.38
N LEU A 169 -9.02 -14.74 -12.23
CA LEU A 169 -7.72 -14.21 -11.84
C LEU A 169 -6.67 -15.32 -11.71
N LYS A 170 -7.05 -16.48 -11.16
CA LYS A 170 -6.16 -17.64 -11.06
C LYS A 170 -5.69 -18.12 -12.44
N GLU A 171 -6.59 -18.16 -13.41
CA GLU A 171 -6.26 -18.54 -14.79
C GLU A 171 -5.33 -17.50 -15.44
N GLU A 172 -5.63 -16.21 -15.32
CA GLU A 172 -4.78 -15.13 -15.84
C GLU A 172 -3.37 -15.17 -15.25
N VAL A 173 -3.24 -15.34 -13.93
CA VAL A 173 -1.96 -15.47 -13.24
C VAL A 173 -1.21 -16.70 -13.73
N SER A 174 -1.89 -17.85 -13.90
CA SER A 174 -1.25 -19.06 -14.42
C SER A 174 -0.70 -18.86 -15.84
N ILE A 175 -1.47 -18.20 -16.71
CA ILE A 175 -1.06 -17.89 -18.09
C ILE A 175 0.14 -16.93 -18.08
N PHE A 176 0.06 -15.85 -17.28
CA PHE A 176 1.15 -14.89 -17.15
C PHE A 176 2.43 -15.56 -16.66
N MET A 177 2.35 -16.36 -15.59
CA MET A 177 3.49 -17.09 -15.04
C MET A 177 4.11 -18.02 -16.08
N SER A 178 3.30 -18.83 -16.79
CA SER A 178 3.82 -19.73 -17.83
C SER A 178 4.54 -18.97 -18.95
N THR A 179 4.00 -17.82 -19.35
CA THR A 179 4.57 -16.97 -20.40
C THR A 179 5.89 -16.35 -19.92
N LEU A 180 5.92 -15.84 -18.68
CA LEU A 180 7.12 -15.26 -18.09
C LEU A 180 8.22 -16.32 -17.93
N THR A 181 7.90 -17.48 -17.35
CA THR A 181 8.84 -18.61 -17.21
C THR A 181 9.39 -19.04 -18.56
N HIS A 182 8.56 -19.14 -19.60
CA HIS A 182 9.05 -19.48 -20.93
C HIS A 182 10.02 -18.44 -21.49
N ARG A 183 9.71 -17.14 -21.33
CA ARG A 183 10.57 -16.04 -21.80
C ARG A 183 11.89 -15.99 -21.06
N VAL A 184 11.86 -16.10 -19.73
CA VAL A 184 13.07 -16.12 -18.88
C VAL A 184 13.93 -17.34 -19.21
N ASN A 185 13.34 -18.53 -19.34
CA ASN A 185 14.11 -19.73 -19.68
C ASN A 185 14.69 -19.67 -21.09
N ALA A 186 13.97 -19.07 -22.05
CA ALA A 186 14.47 -18.88 -23.41
C ALA A 186 15.62 -17.87 -23.45
N SER A 187 15.54 -16.75 -22.70
CA SER A 187 16.64 -15.78 -22.62
C SER A 187 17.85 -16.38 -21.91
N HIS A 188 17.65 -17.11 -20.80
CA HIS A 188 18.72 -17.79 -20.09
C HIS A 188 19.51 -18.73 -21.00
N ARG A 189 18.83 -19.64 -21.73
CA ARG A 189 19.47 -20.57 -22.67
C ARG A 189 20.22 -19.90 -23.82
N THR A 190 19.92 -18.64 -24.12
CA THR A 190 20.59 -17.89 -25.19
C THR A 190 21.79 -17.10 -24.65
N MET A 191 21.72 -16.69 -23.38
CA MET A 191 22.71 -15.81 -22.75
C MET A 191 23.76 -16.57 -21.93
N PHE A 192 23.50 -17.83 -21.57
CA PHE A 192 24.36 -18.60 -20.68
C PHE A 192 24.60 -20.01 -21.19
N GLU A 193 25.84 -20.48 -21.01
CA GLU A 193 26.17 -21.90 -20.97
C GLU A 193 25.94 -22.43 -19.56
N THR A 194 25.34 -23.61 -19.41
CA THR A 194 24.92 -24.14 -18.11
C THR A 194 25.65 -25.44 -17.78
N SER A 195 26.12 -25.54 -16.54
CA SER A 195 26.84 -26.71 -16.04
C SER A 195 25.90 -27.87 -15.68
N ALA A 196 26.48 -29.06 -15.50
CA ALA A 196 25.84 -30.10 -14.70
C ALA A 196 25.63 -29.63 -13.24
N ALA A 197 24.70 -30.26 -12.52
CA ALA A 197 24.52 -29.97 -11.11
C ALA A 197 25.73 -30.47 -10.31
N PHE A 198 26.20 -29.65 -9.36
CA PHE A 198 27.28 -29.99 -8.44
C PHE A 198 26.89 -29.53 -7.03
N ASN A 199 26.89 -30.48 -6.09
CA ASN A 199 26.58 -30.25 -4.68
C ASN A 199 25.26 -29.48 -4.41
N GLY A 200 24.23 -29.74 -5.23
CA GLY A 200 22.93 -29.07 -5.10
C GLY A 200 22.82 -27.71 -5.81
N SER A 201 23.88 -27.27 -6.50
CA SER A 201 23.86 -26.03 -7.29
C SER A 201 24.06 -26.31 -8.77
N GLN A 202 23.54 -25.42 -9.62
CA GLN A 202 23.83 -25.35 -11.04
C GLN A 202 24.49 -24.00 -11.35
N TYR A 203 25.46 -24.00 -12.25
CA TYR A 203 26.26 -22.83 -12.57
C TYR A 203 26.05 -22.43 -14.03
N SER A 204 25.99 -21.12 -14.28
CA SER A 204 25.70 -20.56 -15.59
C SER A 204 26.76 -19.53 -15.97
N LEU A 205 27.52 -19.77 -17.03
CA LEU A 205 28.53 -18.87 -17.55
C LEU A 205 27.94 -18.01 -18.67
N TYR A 206 27.98 -16.69 -18.52
CA TYR A 206 27.49 -15.76 -19.54
C TYR A 206 28.27 -15.94 -20.84
N SER A 207 27.59 -16.11 -21.98
CA SER A 207 28.21 -16.61 -23.22
C SER A 207 29.04 -15.57 -23.99
N ILE A 208 28.97 -14.28 -23.64
CA ILE A 208 29.58 -13.19 -24.42
C ILE A 208 30.60 -12.43 -23.58
N ASP A 209 31.79 -12.19 -24.12
CA ASP A 209 32.78 -11.30 -23.51
C ASP A 209 32.28 -9.85 -23.53
N THR A 210 32.08 -9.26 -22.35
CA THR A 210 31.46 -7.92 -22.21
C THR A 210 32.20 -7.06 -21.20
N VAL A 211 32.03 -5.75 -21.31
CA VAL A 211 32.34 -4.82 -20.22
C VAL A 211 31.15 -4.87 -19.28
N VAL A 212 31.37 -5.34 -18.05
CA VAL A 212 30.32 -5.50 -17.04
C VAL A 212 30.89 -5.15 -15.67
N ASP A 213 30.11 -4.45 -14.86
CA ASP A 213 30.44 -4.25 -13.46
C ASP A 213 29.79 -5.31 -12.56
N ILE A 214 30.30 -5.47 -11.35
CA ILE A 214 29.82 -6.50 -10.42
C ILE A 214 28.35 -6.33 -10.03
N VAL A 215 27.83 -5.10 -10.00
CA VAL A 215 26.43 -4.82 -9.65
C VAL A 215 25.52 -5.27 -10.79
N GLN A 216 25.90 -4.99 -12.04
CA GLN A 216 25.17 -5.44 -13.22
C GLN A 216 25.17 -6.96 -13.36
N ALA A 217 26.32 -7.60 -13.12
CA ALA A 217 26.44 -9.05 -13.19
C ALA A 217 25.60 -9.73 -12.08
N GLN A 218 25.68 -9.22 -10.85
CA GLN A 218 24.85 -9.70 -9.73
C GLN A 218 23.36 -9.55 -10.02
N ALA A 219 22.91 -8.37 -10.47
CA ALA A 219 21.52 -8.14 -10.81
C ALA A 219 21.04 -9.05 -11.95
N THR A 220 21.92 -9.38 -12.91
CA THR A 220 21.57 -10.31 -13.99
C THR A 220 21.41 -11.73 -13.46
N CYS A 221 22.28 -12.20 -12.58
CA CYS A 221 22.10 -13.50 -11.93
C CYS A 221 20.78 -13.57 -11.14
N GLU A 222 20.42 -12.50 -10.42
CA GLU A 222 19.17 -12.42 -9.65
C GLU A 222 17.91 -12.48 -10.51
N ILE A 223 17.94 -11.88 -11.72
CA ILE A 223 16.84 -12.01 -12.69
C ILE A 223 16.56 -13.47 -13.04
N TYR A 224 17.59 -14.32 -13.04
CA TYR A 224 17.49 -15.75 -13.31
C TYR A 224 17.38 -16.60 -12.03
N GLY A 225 17.09 -15.98 -10.88
CA GLY A 225 16.88 -16.67 -9.61
C GLY A 225 18.16 -17.19 -8.96
N GLY A 226 19.31 -16.60 -9.28
CA GLY A 226 20.62 -17.00 -8.77
C GLY A 226 21.44 -15.81 -8.30
N ASN A 227 22.71 -16.04 -8.00
CA ASN A 227 23.68 -15.03 -7.57
C ASN A 227 24.96 -15.14 -8.38
N LEU A 228 25.85 -14.15 -8.33
CA LEU A 228 27.23 -14.38 -8.77
C LEU A 228 27.83 -15.54 -7.98
N VAL A 229 28.60 -16.39 -8.64
CA VAL A 229 29.16 -17.60 -8.02
C VAL A 229 29.96 -17.29 -6.75
N GLU A 230 29.57 -17.92 -5.64
CA GLU A 230 30.21 -17.85 -4.35
C GLU A 230 31.07 -19.11 -4.15
N VAL A 231 32.35 -19.06 -4.55
CA VAL A 231 33.22 -20.24 -4.44
C VAL A 231 33.58 -20.50 -2.97
N ASN A 232 33.07 -21.58 -2.40
CA ASN A 232 33.15 -21.87 -0.97
C ASN A 232 34.24 -22.87 -0.60
N ASN A 233 34.73 -23.67 -1.56
CA ASN A 233 35.73 -24.70 -1.28
C ASN A 233 36.52 -25.15 -2.53
N GLU A 234 37.51 -25.99 -2.28
CA GLU A 234 38.41 -26.56 -3.27
C GLU A 234 37.71 -27.37 -4.37
N ASN A 235 36.74 -28.21 -3.99
CA ASN A 235 36.09 -29.11 -4.93
C ASN A 235 35.19 -28.32 -5.89
N GLU A 236 34.50 -27.32 -5.36
CA GLU A 236 33.70 -26.38 -6.15
C GLU A 236 34.59 -25.60 -7.13
N PHE A 237 35.72 -25.05 -6.67
CA PHE A 237 36.67 -24.39 -7.56
C PHE A 237 37.11 -25.31 -8.72
N HIS A 238 37.47 -26.56 -8.42
CA HIS A 238 37.93 -27.50 -9.44
C HIS A 238 36.82 -27.86 -10.45
N PHE A 239 35.58 -28.03 -9.97
CA PHE A 239 34.41 -28.22 -10.80
C PHE A 239 34.20 -27.04 -11.76
N LEU A 240 34.20 -25.81 -11.24
CA LEU A 240 34.02 -24.59 -12.02
C LEU A 240 35.13 -24.39 -13.05
N LYS A 241 36.39 -24.63 -12.66
CA LYS A 241 37.53 -24.59 -13.58
C LYS A 241 37.31 -25.52 -14.77
N THR A 242 36.96 -26.78 -14.50
CA THR A 242 36.72 -27.79 -15.55
C THR A 242 35.57 -27.35 -16.46
N PHE A 243 34.47 -26.88 -15.86
CA PHE A 243 33.31 -26.39 -16.62
C PHE A 243 33.68 -25.22 -17.54
N ILE A 244 34.42 -24.22 -17.06
CA ILE A 244 34.85 -23.08 -17.87
C ILE A 244 35.75 -23.54 -19.02
N GLU A 245 36.72 -24.42 -18.75
CA GLU A 245 37.64 -24.95 -19.77
C GLU A 245 36.92 -25.77 -20.86
N ASP A 246 35.83 -26.45 -20.50
CA ASP A 246 35.05 -27.28 -21.43
C ASP A 246 34.15 -26.46 -22.37
N VAL A 247 33.62 -25.32 -21.90
CA VAL A 247 32.55 -24.58 -22.60
C VAL A 247 32.94 -23.19 -23.08
N SER A 248 34.13 -22.71 -22.72
CA SER A 248 34.51 -21.32 -22.95
C SER A 248 35.99 -21.12 -23.28
N ASP A 249 36.22 -20.10 -24.10
CA ASP A 249 37.53 -19.52 -24.43
C ASP A 249 37.80 -18.21 -23.69
N ALA A 250 36.98 -17.87 -22.68
CA ALA A 250 37.13 -16.63 -21.92
C ALA A 250 38.52 -16.51 -21.31
N ALA A 251 39.05 -15.28 -21.27
CA ALA A 251 40.30 -15.01 -20.55
C ALA A 251 40.04 -14.78 -19.05
N LEU A 252 38.92 -14.12 -18.74
CA LEU A 252 38.55 -13.64 -17.41
C LEU A 252 37.08 -13.94 -17.14
N VAL A 253 36.79 -14.49 -15.96
CA VAL A 253 35.43 -14.75 -15.48
C VAL A 253 35.23 -14.07 -14.14
N LEU A 254 34.32 -13.10 -14.08
CA LEU A 254 33.87 -12.45 -12.86
C LEU A 254 33.02 -13.40 -12.01
N ILE A 255 33.34 -13.44 -10.71
CA ILE A 255 32.64 -14.24 -9.71
C ILE A 255 32.21 -13.35 -8.53
N GLY A 256 31.46 -13.93 -7.61
CA GLY A 256 31.00 -13.27 -6.40
C GLY A 256 32.18 -12.96 -5.49
N GLY A 257 32.53 -11.68 -5.39
CA GLY A 257 33.47 -11.22 -4.37
C GLY A 257 33.98 -9.81 -4.62
N ASN A 258 33.88 -8.96 -3.60
CA ASN A 258 34.42 -7.62 -3.67
C ASN A 258 34.86 -7.06 -2.32
N GLN A 259 35.68 -6.02 -2.38
CA GLN A 259 36.14 -5.22 -1.25
C GLN A 259 35.91 -3.71 -1.50
N ILE A 260 34.84 -3.36 -2.22
CA ILE A 260 34.58 -1.98 -2.68
C ILE A 260 34.41 -1.02 -1.49
N ASN A 261 33.72 -1.47 -0.44
CA ASN A 261 33.37 -0.64 0.70
C ASN A 261 34.41 -0.66 1.82
N ASP A 262 35.24 -1.72 1.87
CA ASP A 262 36.18 -1.94 2.97
C ASP A 262 37.41 -2.73 2.47
N VAL A 263 38.52 -2.02 2.23
CA VAL A 263 39.72 -2.58 1.64
C VAL A 263 40.36 -3.60 2.58
N GLY A 264 40.58 -4.81 2.08
CA GLY A 264 41.08 -5.96 2.85
C GLY A 264 39.97 -6.90 3.33
N ASN A 265 38.70 -6.45 3.32
CA ASN A 265 37.56 -7.23 3.78
C ASN A 265 36.69 -7.62 2.57
N TRP A 266 36.86 -8.85 2.12
CA TRP A 266 36.17 -9.40 0.95
C TRP A 266 34.82 -9.99 1.35
N VAL A 267 33.78 -9.59 0.62
CA VAL A 267 32.41 -10.04 0.86
C VAL A 267 31.71 -10.46 -0.44
N TYR A 268 30.76 -11.38 -0.32
CA TYR A 268 29.88 -11.72 -1.43
C TYR A 268 28.83 -10.62 -1.67
N PRO A 269 28.53 -10.23 -2.93
CA PRO A 269 27.59 -9.15 -3.23
C PRO A 269 26.15 -9.41 -2.75
N HIS A 270 25.70 -10.66 -2.78
CA HIS A 270 24.33 -11.02 -2.43
C HIS A 270 24.09 -11.01 -0.91
N SER A 271 24.87 -11.82 -0.18
CA SER A 271 24.68 -12.07 1.25
C SER A 271 25.41 -11.07 2.14
N ASN A 272 26.38 -10.33 1.58
CA ASN A 272 27.37 -9.54 2.32
C ASN A 272 28.13 -10.39 3.36
N ALA A 273 28.15 -11.71 3.19
CA ALA A 273 28.92 -12.62 4.02
C ALA A 273 30.41 -12.50 3.69
N SER A 274 31.26 -12.71 4.70
CA SER A 274 32.71 -12.76 4.54
C SER A 274 33.09 -13.94 3.67
N ILE A 275 34.08 -13.75 2.80
CA ILE A 275 34.65 -14.83 2.00
C ILE A 275 35.76 -15.50 2.79
N ASP A 276 35.61 -16.80 3.06
CA ASP A 276 36.56 -17.57 3.85
C ASP A 276 37.49 -18.44 2.99
N TYR A 277 37.07 -18.77 1.76
CA TYR A 277 37.86 -19.57 0.82
C TYR A 277 38.44 -18.70 -0.29
N PHE A 278 39.77 -18.73 -0.40
CA PHE A 278 40.48 -18.13 -1.52
C PHE A 278 41.48 -19.11 -2.13
N ARG A 279 41.49 -19.15 -3.46
CA ARG A 279 42.54 -19.78 -4.25
C ARG A 279 43.27 -18.73 -5.06
N TRP A 280 44.01 -17.87 -4.37
CA TRP A 280 44.75 -16.79 -5.02
C TRP A 280 45.77 -17.32 -6.01
N ALA A 281 45.86 -16.67 -7.16
CA ALA A 281 47.00 -16.82 -8.04
C ALA A 281 48.27 -16.35 -7.32
N LYS A 282 49.43 -16.83 -7.79
CA LYS A 282 50.70 -16.41 -7.24
C LYS A 282 50.83 -14.88 -7.33
N ASP A 283 51.24 -14.24 -6.23
CA ASP A 283 51.44 -12.79 -6.10
C ASP A 283 50.12 -11.96 -6.05
N TYR A 284 48.97 -12.60 -5.85
CA TYR A 284 47.65 -11.97 -5.62
C TYR A 284 47.17 -12.11 -4.16
N PRO A 285 46.26 -11.24 -3.67
CA PRO A 285 45.67 -10.11 -4.37
C PRO A 285 46.65 -8.94 -4.56
N LEU A 286 46.45 -8.17 -5.64
CA LEU A 286 47.13 -6.91 -5.87
C LEU A 286 46.54 -5.82 -4.98
N PHE A 287 47.36 -5.17 -4.18
CA PHE A 287 46.95 -4.03 -3.34
C PHE A 287 47.04 -2.69 -4.09
N THR A 288 46.76 -2.69 -5.40
CA THR A 288 46.73 -1.47 -6.21
C THR A 288 45.38 -0.75 -6.05
N MET A 289 45.39 0.58 -6.19
CA MET A 289 44.16 1.36 -6.07
C MET A 289 43.10 0.89 -7.06
N GLY A 290 41.96 0.43 -6.52
CA GLY A 290 40.75 0.13 -7.28
C GLY A 290 40.58 -1.34 -7.69
N ALA A 291 41.53 -2.24 -7.41
CA ALA A 291 41.39 -3.68 -7.71
C ALA A 291 40.49 -4.39 -6.68
N ASN A 292 39.19 -4.11 -6.75
CA ASN A 292 38.22 -4.45 -5.71
C ASN A 292 37.28 -5.61 -6.07
N CYS A 293 37.38 -6.22 -7.27
CA CYS A 293 36.48 -7.29 -7.70
C CYS A 293 37.24 -8.59 -7.99
N LEU A 294 36.63 -9.71 -7.64
CA LEU A 294 37.20 -11.05 -7.72
C LEU A 294 36.91 -11.69 -9.08
N VAL A 295 37.95 -12.22 -9.74
CA VAL A 295 37.81 -12.91 -11.03
C VAL A 295 38.66 -14.18 -11.05
N LEU A 296 38.25 -15.16 -11.86
CA LEU A 296 39.05 -16.30 -12.26
C LEU A 296 39.76 -15.96 -13.58
N TRP A 297 41.07 -16.22 -13.67
CA TRP A 297 41.87 -15.86 -14.84
C TRP A 297 42.55 -17.09 -15.47
N GLY A 298 42.21 -17.41 -16.71
CA GLY A 298 42.76 -18.56 -17.43
C GLY A 298 44.29 -18.56 -17.53
N SER A 299 44.94 -17.40 -17.62
CA SER A 299 46.42 -17.29 -17.65
C SER A 299 47.10 -17.71 -16.33
N PHE A 300 46.33 -17.80 -15.24
CA PHE A 300 46.78 -18.25 -13.93
C PHE A 300 46.10 -19.57 -13.52
N GLU A 301 45.85 -20.46 -14.49
CA GLU A 301 45.19 -21.75 -14.27
C GLU A 301 43.81 -21.62 -13.60
N TRP A 302 43.12 -20.52 -13.89
CA TRP A 302 41.84 -20.11 -13.31
C TRP A 302 41.88 -19.76 -11.82
N ASN A 303 43.07 -19.63 -11.22
CA ASN A 303 43.17 -19.14 -9.85
C ASN A 303 42.58 -17.71 -9.73
N MET A 304 42.12 -17.39 -8.52
CA MET A 304 41.50 -16.13 -8.20
C MET A 304 42.50 -14.99 -8.29
N THR A 305 42.07 -13.89 -8.90
CA THR A 305 42.79 -12.62 -8.97
C THR A 305 41.82 -11.49 -8.67
N ASN A 306 42.34 -10.30 -8.40
CA ASN A 306 41.52 -9.12 -8.23
C ASN A 306 41.81 -8.08 -9.32
N VAL A 307 40.72 -7.50 -9.83
CA VAL A 307 40.74 -6.49 -10.89
C VAL A 307 39.91 -5.29 -10.50
N ASN A 308 40.04 -4.21 -11.25
CA ASN A 308 39.16 -3.07 -11.09
C ASN A 308 37.73 -3.45 -11.51
N CYS A 309 36.75 -3.19 -10.65
CA CYS A 309 35.34 -3.48 -10.88
C CYS A 309 34.73 -2.74 -12.08
N LEU A 310 35.34 -1.60 -12.45
CA LEU A 310 34.90 -0.72 -13.54
C LEU A 310 35.86 -0.76 -14.73
N ASN A 311 36.64 -1.84 -14.87
CA ASN A 311 37.66 -1.90 -15.91
C ASN A 311 37.06 -2.06 -17.32
N SER A 312 37.74 -1.53 -18.34
CA SER A 312 37.36 -1.66 -19.75
C SER A 312 37.73 -3.03 -20.36
N PHE A 313 38.10 -4.02 -19.55
CA PHE A 313 38.42 -5.36 -20.05
C PHE A 313 37.14 -6.14 -20.32
N LEU A 314 37.14 -6.85 -21.46
CA LEU A 314 36.09 -7.80 -21.75
C LEU A 314 36.26 -9.02 -20.84
N MET A 315 35.19 -9.38 -20.14
CA MET A 315 35.13 -10.58 -19.31
C MET A 315 33.74 -11.22 -19.43
N ARG A 316 33.66 -12.49 -19.10
CA ARG A 316 32.39 -13.16 -18.81
C ARG A 316 32.15 -13.11 -17.31
N TYR A 317 30.97 -13.46 -16.87
CA TYR A 317 30.64 -13.61 -15.46
C TYR A 317 29.84 -14.89 -15.28
N MET A 318 29.87 -15.43 -14.08
CA MET A 318 29.24 -16.70 -13.78
C MET A 318 28.23 -16.54 -12.66
N CYS A 319 27.07 -17.17 -12.83
CA CYS A 319 26.02 -17.24 -11.84
C CYS A 319 25.94 -18.64 -11.22
N GLU A 320 25.45 -18.73 -9.98
CA GLU A 320 25.02 -19.95 -9.32
C GLU A 320 23.52 -19.90 -9.02
N ASN A 321 22.87 -21.05 -9.15
CA ASN A 321 21.48 -21.27 -8.79
C ASN A 321 21.42 -22.51 -7.88
N VAL A 322 20.90 -22.34 -6.66
CA VAL A 322 20.64 -23.47 -5.76
C VAL A 322 19.41 -24.21 -6.28
N LEU A 323 19.54 -25.53 -6.47
CA LEU A 323 18.46 -26.39 -6.90
C LEU A 323 17.62 -26.80 -5.68
N GLU A 324 16.30 -26.57 -5.76
CA GLU A 324 15.32 -27.03 -4.76
C GLU A 324 15.04 -28.54 -4.83
#